data_AF-A0A9N8ZLE9-F1
#
_entry.id   AF-A0A9N8ZLE9-F1
#
_cell.length_a   1.000
_cell.length_b   1.000
_cell.length_c   1.000
_cell.angle_alpha   90.00
_cell.angle_beta   90.00
_cell.angle_gamma   90.00
#
_symmetry.space_group_name_H-M   'P 1'
#
loop_
_entity.id
_entity.type
_entity.pdbx_description
1 polymer ?
#
loop_
_entity_poly.entity_id
_entity_poly.type
_entity_poly.pdbx_seq_one_letter_code
_entity_poly.pdbx_strand_id
1 'polypeptide(L)'
;MAAQSDKNVSCFRVVSNDDKFFYARTLWQIYPLLDLTAPDEKAVCELTVTDCKSFWTTTLTISDLKQIKPSGIPDVSKFCGATQASLSGQEEYESYKLSCRVSVSEKYARFVWRWSIPNSSNAPTVQFNIGNATLAPVSQFENVKMWQEWIDFFIHERKQLMTKSTAIETRLSNLEAIRGRMQERIEIMVAEKVNHETILMEKVLLIFLSDLTRKIVPSQQTHSLELSDDEFTDEIDPNSNMSNEEIEASHFKKPRLDDNAEQTASIIDDEPANNKQSDESLLTKTFRGTVIKSRRMGKKPTTASKDTASIDQFLDPRKNPNIIPSQDLLQEAGSDSDSANDLLSRISFAAKLRGDSLPQKPLKPSEMAKKWEKRPEGLRTSIPPVSKGRSTNLIEIKNLPYTVIPRDIKMLAGDTSKNVSSISEITFLRNNYYQLTGSVMIRFHTDKDAERFITKNSMTSFCGHKLDIVTHSKSYVFPKKLPPHIRREPGNCIIVSGFPLNIAIDSIKETLVSDFPGISNTLCEQFTPLPVSGVTPMSSKWLLVFKTKQEAYQMVRKLHNTYFRRDLNDKKYLLKARVVY
;
A
#
# COMPACT_ATOMS: atom_id res chain seq x y z
N MET A 1 -37.55 12.86 3.51
CA MET A 1 -36.46 12.24 4.28
C MET A 1 -35.18 13.03 4.01
N ALA A 2 -34.77 13.91 4.93
CA ALA A 2 -33.50 14.61 4.81
C ALA A 2 -32.37 13.57 4.96
N ALA A 3 -31.45 13.54 4.00
CA ALA A 3 -30.25 12.71 4.10
C ALA A 3 -29.57 13.05 5.43
N GLN A 4 -29.55 12.09 6.35
CA GLN A 4 -28.88 12.21 7.63
C GLN A 4 -27.42 12.48 7.32
N SER A 5 -26.99 13.74 7.46
CA SER A 5 -25.60 14.10 7.24
C SER A 5 -24.77 13.24 8.19
N ASP A 6 -23.77 12.54 7.63
CA ASP A 6 -22.85 11.72 8.39
C ASP A 6 -22.16 12.61 9.44
N LYS A 7 -22.74 12.69 10.63
CA LYS A 7 -22.15 13.44 11.74
C LYS A 7 -20.84 12.75 12.05
N ASN A 8 -19.76 13.52 12.00
CA ASN A 8 -18.44 12.97 12.26
C ASN A 8 -18.29 12.77 13.77
N VAL A 9 -18.27 11.52 14.21
CA VAL A 9 -18.07 11.13 15.60
C VAL A 9 -16.63 10.66 15.75
N SER A 10 -15.96 11.09 16.82
CA SER A 10 -14.63 10.57 17.17
C SER A 10 -14.64 10.13 18.62
N CYS A 11 -14.14 8.93 18.89
CA CYS A 11 -13.99 8.37 20.22
C CYS A 11 -12.50 8.04 20.44
N PHE A 12 -11.90 8.51 21.54
CA PHE A 12 -10.49 8.30 21.81
C PHE A 12 -10.18 8.27 23.30
N ARG A 13 -9.06 7.62 23.64
CA ARG A 13 -8.58 7.51 25.02
C ARG A 13 -7.77 8.74 25.40
N VAL A 14 -7.97 9.22 26.62
CA VAL A 14 -7.25 10.36 27.20
C VAL A 14 -6.65 9.97 28.54
N VAL A 15 -5.43 10.43 28.81
CA VAL A 15 -4.69 10.11 30.05
C VAL A 15 -4.78 11.29 31.00
N SER A 16 -5.09 11.02 32.27
CA SER A 16 -5.07 12.02 33.34
C SER A 16 -3.66 12.20 33.93
N ASN A 17 -3.49 13.18 34.81
CA ASN A 17 -2.22 13.37 35.52
C ASN A 17 -1.91 12.21 36.49
N ASP A 18 -2.94 11.52 36.98
CA ASP A 18 -2.82 10.43 37.96
C ASP A 18 -2.79 9.03 37.30
N ASP A 19 -2.40 8.95 36.03
CA ASP A 19 -2.43 7.74 35.19
C ASP A 19 -3.80 7.05 35.06
N LYS A 20 -4.87 7.72 35.49
CA LYS A 20 -6.25 7.29 35.24
C LYS A 20 -6.61 7.50 33.78
N PHE A 21 -7.30 6.51 33.22
CA PHE A 21 -7.81 6.57 31.85
C PHE A 21 -9.20 7.17 31.80
N PHE A 22 -9.39 8.04 30.82
CA PHE A 22 -10.66 8.61 30.43
C PHE A 22 -10.92 8.28 28.96
N TYR A 23 -12.19 8.29 28.58
CA TYR A 23 -12.60 8.20 27.19
C TYR A 23 -13.33 9.47 26.82
N ALA A 24 -12.96 10.07 25.69
CA ALA A 24 -13.59 11.24 25.15
C ALA A 24 -14.33 10.87 23.86
N ARG A 25 -15.51 11.45 23.67
CA ARG A 25 -16.29 11.41 22.45
C ARG A 25 -16.57 12.83 22.00
N THR A 26 -16.36 13.10 20.72
CA THR A 26 -16.72 14.35 20.09
C THR A 26 -17.69 14.13 18.95
N LEU A 27 -18.81 14.85 18.96
CA LEU A 27 -19.78 14.89 17.87
C LEU A 27 -19.66 16.23 17.16
N TRP A 28 -19.10 16.22 15.95
CA TRP A 28 -18.86 17.45 15.18
C TRP A 28 -20.14 17.92 14.48
N GLN A 29 -20.51 19.19 14.70
CA GLN A 29 -21.59 19.89 13.99
C GLN A 29 -21.05 20.74 12.84
N ILE A 30 -19.82 21.25 12.96
CA ILE A 30 -19.08 21.92 11.87
C ILE A 30 -17.85 21.07 11.54
N TYR A 31 -17.85 20.44 10.37
CA TYR A 31 -16.73 19.64 9.89
C TYR A 31 -16.51 19.84 8.39
N PRO A 32 -15.30 20.23 7.94
CA PRO A 32 -14.13 20.63 8.74
C PRO A 32 -14.29 22.00 9.41
N LEU A 33 -13.61 22.21 10.53
CA LEU A 33 -13.45 23.51 11.19
C LEU A 33 -12.30 24.27 10.50
N LEU A 34 -12.64 25.10 9.52
CA LEU A 34 -11.65 25.84 8.72
C LEU A 34 -11.32 27.22 9.29
N ASP A 35 -12.31 27.90 9.88
CA ASP A 35 -12.18 29.24 10.44
C ASP A 35 -13.16 29.46 11.61
N LEU A 36 -13.15 30.68 12.17
CA LEU A 36 -14.03 31.12 13.26
C LEU A 36 -15.00 32.22 12.80
N THR A 37 -15.35 32.26 11.51
CA THR A 37 -16.21 33.34 10.94
C THR A 37 -17.70 33.13 11.18
N ALA A 38 -18.09 31.92 11.55
CA ALA A 38 -19.47 31.58 11.85
C ALA A 38 -20.03 32.37 13.07
N PRO A 39 -21.38 32.43 13.22
CA PRO A 39 -22.01 33.08 14.36
C PRO A 39 -21.53 32.50 15.69
N ASP A 40 -21.39 33.37 16.71
CA ASP A 40 -20.81 33.02 18.00
C ASP A 40 -21.55 31.89 18.73
N GLU A 41 -22.88 31.84 18.59
CA GLU A 41 -23.75 30.83 19.20
C GLU A 41 -23.72 29.49 18.45
N LYS A 42 -23.07 29.42 17.29
CA LYS A 42 -23.06 28.19 16.50
C LYS A 42 -22.23 27.14 17.22
N ALA A 43 -22.86 26.02 17.55
CA ALA A 43 -22.18 24.86 18.10
C ALA A 43 -21.23 24.26 17.06
N VAL A 44 -20.00 24.01 17.50
CA VAL A 44 -18.91 23.42 16.72
C VAL A 44 -18.87 21.92 16.92
N CYS A 45 -18.83 21.49 18.18
CA CYS A 45 -18.95 20.08 18.56
C CYS A 45 -19.50 19.91 19.97
N GLU A 46 -20.12 18.75 20.22
CA GLU A 46 -20.44 18.29 21.56
C GLU A 46 -19.30 17.39 22.05
N LEU A 47 -18.73 17.73 23.20
CA LEU A 47 -17.62 17.01 23.82
C LEU A 47 -18.14 16.31 25.08
N THR A 48 -18.02 14.99 25.11
CA THR A 48 -18.39 14.15 26.25
C THR A 48 -17.16 13.37 26.73
N VAL A 49 -16.95 13.31 28.04
CA VAL A 49 -15.84 12.59 28.69
C VAL A 49 -16.41 11.62 29.72
N THR A 50 -15.82 10.44 29.85
CA THR A 50 -16.17 9.46 30.88
C THR A 50 -14.95 8.79 31.48
N ASP A 51 -15.01 8.48 32.77
CA ASP A 51 -14.08 7.61 33.52
C ASP A 51 -14.61 6.17 33.64
N CYS A 52 -15.58 5.83 32.79
CA CYS A 52 -16.40 4.61 32.83
C CYS A 52 -17.40 4.50 33.99
N LYS A 53 -17.50 5.50 34.87
CA LYS A 53 -18.47 5.53 35.98
C LYS A 53 -19.43 6.71 35.88
N SER A 54 -18.91 7.86 35.47
CA SER A 54 -19.66 9.11 35.31
C SER A 54 -19.35 9.73 33.95
N PHE A 55 -20.25 10.58 33.50
CA PHE A 55 -20.08 11.35 32.28
C PHE A 55 -20.03 12.84 32.61
N TRP A 56 -19.26 13.56 31.82
CA TRP A 56 -19.26 15.02 31.78
C TRP A 56 -19.42 15.46 30.34
N THR A 57 -20.26 16.47 30.10
CA THR A 57 -20.54 16.95 28.74
C THR A 57 -20.48 18.46 28.64
N THR A 58 -20.16 18.96 27.45
CA THR A 58 -20.22 20.39 27.11
C THR A 58 -20.41 20.55 25.60
N THR A 59 -21.02 21.66 25.19
CA THR A 59 -21.13 22.04 23.77
C THR A 59 -20.17 23.18 23.53
N LEU A 60 -19.16 22.96 22.68
CA LEU A 60 -18.22 23.99 22.27
C LEU A 60 -18.83 24.83 21.17
N THR A 61 -18.92 26.14 21.38
CA THR A 61 -19.40 27.12 20.40
C THR A 61 -18.24 27.85 19.72
N ILE A 62 -18.53 28.60 18.66
CA ILE A 62 -17.54 29.47 18.01
C ILE A 62 -17.04 30.54 18.98
N SER A 63 -17.91 31.08 19.85
CA SER A 63 -17.52 32.04 20.89
C SER A 63 -16.47 31.46 21.84
N ASP A 64 -16.68 30.23 22.32
CA ASP A 64 -15.73 29.56 23.22
C ASP A 64 -14.36 29.44 22.55
N LEU A 65 -14.32 28.99 21.30
CA LEU A 65 -13.06 28.85 20.56
C LEU A 65 -12.36 30.19 20.31
N LYS A 66 -13.10 31.28 20.03
CA LYS A 66 -12.54 32.63 19.90
C LYS A 66 -11.90 33.10 21.21
N GLN A 67 -12.54 32.84 22.35
CA GLN A 67 -12.03 33.23 23.67
C GLN A 67 -10.81 32.41 24.10
N ILE A 68 -10.78 31.13 23.73
CA ILE A 68 -9.71 30.20 24.11
C ILE A 68 -8.47 30.33 23.21
N LYS A 69 -8.62 30.88 21.98
CA LYS A 69 -7.53 31.00 21.01
C LYS A 69 -6.32 31.71 21.63
N PRO A 70 -5.15 31.04 21.71
CA PRO A 70 -3.94 31.68 22.25
C PRO A 70 -3.43 32.75 21.28
N SER A 71 -2.99 33.89 21.83
CA SER A 71 -2.43 35.01 21.06
C SER A 71 -1.16 34.64 20.26
N GLY A 72 -0.46 33.59 20.67
CA GLY A 72 0.75 33.09 20.00
C GLY A 72 0.52 32.35 18.68
N ILE A 73 -0.72 32.03 18.30
CA ILE A 73 -1.04 31.36 17.03
C ILE A 73 -1.75 32.39 16.12
N PRO A 74 -1.01 33.11 15.25
CA PRO A 74 -1.60 34.16 14.43
C PRO A 74 -2.61 33.60 13.43
N ASP A 75 -2.27 32.47 12.80
CA ASP A 75 -3.08 31.81 11.79
C ASP A 75 -4.28 31.08 12.43
N VAL A 76 -5.49 31.59 12.16
CA VAL A 76 -6.75 30.99 12.62
C VAL A 76 -6.93 29.58 12.06
N SER A 77 -6.52 29.34 10.82
CA SER A 77 -6.71 28.03 10.18
C SER A 77 -5.90 26.94 10.89
N LYS A 78 -4.66 27.27 11.29
CA LYS A 78 -3.82 26.36 12.09
C LYS A 78 -4.38 26.09 13.47
N PHE A 79 -4.91 27.12 14.14
CA PHE A 79 -5.59 26.93 15.42
C PHE A 79 -6.81 26.02 15.30
N CYS A 80 -7.65 26.25 14.28
CA CYS A 80 -8.83 25.45 14.00
C CYS A 80 -8.46 24.00 13.66
N GLY A 81 -7.47 23.79 12.77
CA GLY A 81 -7.00 22.47 12.39
C GLY A 81 -6.37 21.71 13.56
N ALA A 82 -5.55 22.36 14.38
CA ALA A 82 -4.95 21.74 15.57
C ALA A 82 -6.01 21.42 16.64
N THR A 83 -7.02 22.28 16.83
CA THR A 83 -8.15 22.03 17.73
C THR A 83 -8.99 20.85 17.23
N GLN A 84 -9.30 20.81 15.93
CA GLN A 84 -10.02 19.70 15.32
C GLN A 84 -9.25 18.39 15.45
N ALA A 85 -7.95 18.38 15.12
CA ALA A 85 -7.11 17.21 15.26
C ALA A 85 -7.05 16.70 16.70
N SER A 86 -6.85 17.62 17.68
CA SER A 86 -6.79 17.27 19.10
C SER A 86 -8.11 16.68 19.62
N LEU A 87 -9.23 17.32 19.26
CA LEU A 87 -10.56 16.90 19.65
C LEU A 87 -11.05 15.67 18.87
N SER A 88 -10.43 15.32 17.75
CA SER A 88 -10.63 14.04 17.06
C SER A 88 -9.69 12.92 17.54
N GLY A 89 -8.87 13.16 18.57
CA GLY A 89 -7.97 12.16 19.13
C GLY A 89 -6.70 11.89 18.31
N GLN A 90 -6.32 12.81 17.42
CA GLN A 90 -5.05 12.69 16.69
C GLN A 90 -3.87 13.01 17.61
N GLU A 91 -2.77 12.27 17.45
CA GLU A 91 -1.54 12.46 18.24
C GLU A 91 -0.62 13.54 17.65
N GLU A 92 -0.82 13.92 16.38
CA GLU A 92 0.05 14.87 15.68
C GLU A 92 -0.73 15.74 14.67
N TYR A 93 -0.30 16.99 14.48
CA TYR A 93 -0.80 17.90 13.44
C TYR A 93 0.34 18.81 12.94
N GLU A 94 0.56 18.89 11.63
CA GLU A 94 1.66 19.67 11.00
C GLU A 94 3.05 19.46 11.64
N SER A 95 3.36 18.24 12.12
CA SER A 95 4.60 17.86 12.86
C SER A 95 4.65 18.28 14.34
N TYR A 96 3.59 18.88 14.87
CA TYR A 96 3.44 19.12 16.30
C TYR A 96 2.76 17.94 16.96
N LYS A 97 3.29 17.51 18.11
CA LYS A 97 2.66 16.44 18.90
C LYS A 97 1.54 17.03 19.74
N LEU A 98 0.35 16.47 19.60
CA LEU A 98 -0.85 16.83 20.33
C LEU A 98 -0.98 15.94 21.58
N SER A 99 -1.58 16.49 22.63
CA SER A 99 -1.92 15.72 23.82
C SER A 99 -3.15 16.31 24.50
N CYS A 100 -4.06 15.45 24.95
CA CYS A 100 -5.22 15.83 25.72
C CYS A 100 -5.04 15.36 27.16
N ARG A 101 -5.59 16.12 28.12
CA ARG A 101 -5.60 15.78 29.55
C ARG A 101 -6.95 16.09 30.15
N VAL A 102 -7.34 15.27 31.11
CA VAL A 102 -8.56 15.46 31.91
C VAL A 102 -8.18 15.57 33.37
N SER A 103 -8.71 16.59 34.04
CA SER A 103 -8.70 16.72 35.49
C SER A 103 -10.14 16.83 36.00
N VAL A 104 -10.53 15.95 36.91
CA VAL A 104 -11.89 15.91 37.48
C VAL A 104 -11.90 16.57 38.84
N SER A 105 -12.88 17.45 39.05
CA SER A 105 -13.27 18.05 40.33
C SER A 105 -14.63 17.48 40.74
N GLU A 106 -15.04 17.69 42.00
CA GLU A 106 -16.35 17.27 42.51
C GLU A 106 -17.52 17.85 41.67
N LYS A 107 -17.34 19.05 41.10
CA LYS A 107 -18.42 19.78 40.41
C LYS A 107 -18.34 19.76 38.89
N TYR A 108 -17.17 19.47 38.32
CA TYR A 108 -16.94 19.55 36.87
C TYR A 108 -15.70 18.76 36.47
N ALA A 109 -15.61 18.42 35.19
CA ALA A 109 -14.37 17.96 34.58
C ALA A 109 -13.76 19.08 33.74
N ARG A 110 -12.43 19.21 33.76
CA ARG A 110 -11.70 20.13 32.88
C ARG A 110 -10.92 19.33 31.86
N PHE A 111 -11.22 19.57 30.60
CA PHE A 111 -10.55 18.96 29.45
C PHE A 111 -9.58 19.98 28.85
N VAL A 112 -8.31 19.61 28.70
CA VAL A 112 -7.26 20.50 28.17
C VAL A 112 -6.58 19.80 27.01
N TRP A 113 -6.48 20.46 25.85
CA TRP A 113 -5.68 19.99 24.73
C TRP A 113 -4.47 20.90 24.52
N ARG A 114 -3.33 20.26 24.33
CA ARG A 114 -2.01 20.88 24.25
C ARG A 114 -1.33 20.48 22.97
N TRP A 115 -0.53 21.39 22.46
CA TRP A 115 0.49 21.13 21.47
C TRP A 115 1.82 20.98 22.20
N SER A 116 2.76 20.27 21.58
CA SER A 116 4.13 20.20 22.02
C SER A 116 5.06 20.30 20.82
N ILE A 117 6.05 21.18 20.92
CA ILE A 117 7.05 21.35 19.85
C ILE A 117 8.18 20.37 20.14
N PRO A 118 8.42 19.38 19.25
CA PRO A 118 9.58 18.52 19.40
C PRO A 118 10.84 19.37 19.24
N ASN A 119 11.60 19.54 20.32
CA ASN A 119 12.88 20.22 20.27
C ASN A 119 13.92 19.27 19.64
N SER A 120 14.64 19.75 18.63
CA SER A 120 15.65 18.95 17.90
C SER A 120 16.96 18.73 18.68
N SER A 121 17.12 19.43 19.80
CA SER A 121 18.19 19.25 20.78
C SER A 121 17.56 18.74 22.09
N ASN A 122 18.31 18.04 22.95
CA ASN A 122 17.85 17.47 24.24
C ASN A 122 17.22 18.47 25.25
N ALA A 123 16.86 19.68 24.81
CA ALA A 123 16.07 20.64 25.55
C ALA A 123 14.67 20.09 25.87
N PRO A 124 14.09 20.49 27.02
CA PRO A 124 12.76 20.07 27.42
C PRO A 124 11.72 20.43 26.33
N THR A 125 10.79 19.51 26.10
CA THR A 125 9.69 19.70 25.15
C THR A 125 8.81 20.85 25.64
N VAL A 126 8.75 21.93 24.88
CA VAL A 126 7.88 23.07 25.24
C VAL A 126 6.45 22.71 24.89
N GLN A 127 5.59 22.67 25.91
CA GLN A 127 4.16 22.41 25.77
C GLN A 127 3.37 23.72 25.84
N PHE A 128 2.41 23.87 24.95
CA PHE A 128 1.52 25.02 24.90
C PHE A 128 0.08 24.53 25.00
N ASN A 129 -0.72 25.15 25.86
CA ASN A 129 -2.16 24.88 25.89
C ASN A 129 -2.77 25.52 24.65
N ILE A 130 -3.38 24.69 23.77
CA ILE A 130 -4.15 25.19 22.63
C ILE A 130 -5.51 25.64 23.13
N GLY A 131 -6.11 24.85 24.00
CA GLY A 131 -7.38 25.21 24.60
C GLY A 131 -7.80 24.35 25.77
N ASN A 132 -8.89 24.77 26.42
CA ASN A 132 -9.49 24.03 27.50
C ASN A 132 -11.00 24.24 27.55
N ALA A 133 -11.73 23.22 28.01
CA ALA A 133 -13.17 23.22 28.17
C ALA A 133 -13.53 22.76 29.58
N THR A 134 -14.59 23.35 30.14
CA THR A 134 -15.20 22.90 31.39
C THR A 134 -16.46 22.11 31.05
N LEU A 135 -16.58 20.92 31.62
CA LEU A 135 -17.65 19.97 31.34
C LEU A 135 -18.51 19.78 32.58
N ALA A 136 -19.82 19.91 32.40
CA ALA A 136 -20.79 19.71 33.46
C ALA A 136 -21.04 18.21 33.67
N PRO A 137 -21.18 17.75 34.93
CA PRO A 137 -21.52 16.35 35.21
C PRO A 137 -22.91 16.02 34.66
N VAL A 138 -23.02 14.85 34.05
CA VAL A 138 -24.28 14.28 33.56
C VAL A 138 -24.99 13.60 34.73
N SER A 139 -26.32 13.69 34.76
CA SER A 139 -27.10 13.07 35.83
C SER A 139 -26.99 11.54 35.80
N GLN A 140 -27.13 10.87 36.95
CA GLN A 140 -27.03 9.41 37.02
C GLN A 140 -28.05 8.70 36.11
N PHE A 141 -29.23 9.27 35.92
CA PHE A 141 -30.25 8.74 35.03
C PHE A 141 -29.82 8.82 33.55
N GLU A 142 -29.22 9.95 33.15
CA GLU A 142 -28.72 10.14 31.79
C GLU A 142 -27.46 9.33 31.50
N ASN A 143 -26.67 8.95 32.51
CA ASN A 143 -25.49 8.10 32.31
C ASN A 143 -25.83 6.76 31.65
N VAL A 144 -26.98 6.16 32.01
CA VAL A 144 -27.43 4.89 31.40
C VAL A 144 -27.76 5.10 29.92
N LYS A 145 -28.48 6.18 29.60
CA LYS A 145 -28.81 6.55 28.23
C LYS A 145 -27.55 6.84 27.40
N MET A 146 -26.60 7.58 27.96
CA MET A 146 -25.31 7.86 27.32
C MET A 146 -24.53 6.59 27.01
N TRP A 147 -24.49 5.64 27.95
CA TRP A 147 -23.87 4.35 27.70
C TRP A 147 -24.54 3.59 26.57
N GLN A 148 -25.87 3.54 26.57
CA GLN A 148 -26.62 2.89 25.50
C GLN A 148 -26.29 3.51 24.14
N GLU A 149 -26.32 4.84 24.03
CA GLU A 149 -25.95 5.56 22.80
C GLU A 149 -24.51 5.27 22.34
N TRP A 150 -23.54 5.20 23.27
CA TRP A 150 -22.15 4.89 22.93
C TRP A 150 -21.99 3.44 22.49
N ILE A 151 -22.62 2.49 23.17
CA ILE A 151 -22.55 1.06 22.84
C ILE A 151 -23.21 0.81 21.49
N ASP A 152 -24.39 1.37 21.24
CA ASP A 152 -25.09 1.26 19.95
C ASP A 152 -24.24 1.85 18.82
N PHE A 153 -23.60 3.00 19.06
CA PHE A 153 -22.63 3.59 18.13
C PHE A 153 -21.47 2.62 17.82
N PHE A 154 -20.81 2.05 18.83
CA PHE A 154 -19.68 1.14 18.63
C PHE A 154 -20.09 -0.16 17.94
N ILE A 155 -21.26 -0.72 18.27
CA ILE A 155 -21.80 -1.89 17.58
C ILE A 155 -22.03 -1.58 16.11
N HIS A 156 -22.64 -0.43 15.81
CA HIS A 156 -22.89 0.01 14.45
C HIS A 156 -21.60 0.24 13.66
N GLU A 157 -20.63 0.97 14.24
CA GLU A 157 -19.33 1.24 13.63
C GLU A 157 -18.57 -0.06 13.35
N ARG A 158 -18.54 -0.98 14.32
CA ARG A 158 -17.93 -2.31 14.15
C ARG A 158 -18.60 -3.09 13.02
N LYS A 159 -19.93 -3.08 12.93
CA LYS A 159 -20.68 -3.74 11.85
C LYS A 159 -20.29 -3.16 10.49
N GLN A 160 -20.22 -1.83 10.36
CA GLN A 160 -19.77 -1.18 9.13
C GLN A 160 -18.33 -1.55 8.75
N LEU A 161 -17.41 -1.56 9.73
CA LEU A 161 -16.02 -1.94 9.50
C LEU A 161 -15.88 -3.40 9.07
N MET A 162 -16.63 -4.32 9.67
CA MET A 162 -16.66 -5.73 9.26
C MET A 162 -17.16 -5.86 7.81
N THR A 163 -18.26 -5.20 7.45
CA THR A 163 -18.76 -5.19 6.07
C THR A 163 -17.72 -4.67 5.08
N LYS A 164 -17.04 -3.57 5.41
CA LYS A 164 -15.96 -3.02 4.59
C LYS A 164 -14.77 -3.98 4.48
N SER A 165 -14.38 -4.64 5.58
CA SER A 165 -13.30 -5.64 5.58
C SER A 165 -13.63 -6.80 4.64
N THR A 166 -14.81 -7.40 4.77
CA THR A 166 -15.27 -8.50 3.92
C THR A 166 -15.35 -8.09 2.45
N ALA A 167 -15.79 -6.86 2.14
CA ALA A 167 -15.79 -6.34 0.78
C ALA A 167 -14.36 -6.18 0.21
N ILE A 168 -13.41 -5.72 1.03
CA ILE A 168 -12.00 -5.61 0.63
C ILE A 168 -11.37 -6.98 0.42
N GLU A 169 -11.60 -7.94 1.32
CA GLU A 169 -11.13 -9.32 1.21
C GLU A 169 -11.67 -10.01 -0.06
N THR A 170 -12.96 -9.84 -0.34
CA THR A 170 -13.59 -10.33 -1.58
C THR A 170 -12.92 -9.72 -2.82
N ARG A 171 -12.66 -8.40 -2.78
CA ARG A 171 -11.96 -7.71 -3.88
C ARG A 171 -10.51 -8.21 -4.03
N LEU A 172 -9.80 -8.49 -2.95
CA LEU A 172 -8.44 -9.05 -3.00
C LEU A 172 -8.45 -10.45 -3.62
N SER A 173 -9.36 -11.32 -3.20
CA SER A 173 -9.54 -12.65 -3.80
C SER A 173 -9.83 -12.57 -5.31
N ASN A 174 -10.72 -11.66 -5.72
CA ASN A 174 -11.02 -11.42 -7.13
C ASN A 174 -9.79 -10.94 -7.93
N LEU A 175 -9.00 -10.03 -7.36
CA LEU A 175 -7.77 -9.54 -8.00
C LEU A 175 -6.70 -10.63 -8.09
N GLU A 176 -6.61 -11.51 -7.09
CA GLU A 176 -5.72 -12.66 -7.09
C GLU A 176 -6.12 -13.69 -8.16
N ALA A 177 -7.41 -13.98 -8.29
CA ALA A 177 -7.94 -14.82 -9.37
C ALA A 177 -7.70 -14.23 -10.77
N ILE A 178 -7.86 -12.91 -10.93
CA ILE A 178 -7.53 -12.21 -12.19
C ILE A 178 -6.03 -12.34 -12.48
N ARG A 179 -5.17 -12.11 -11.48
CA ARG A 179 -3.73 -12.26 -11.62
C ARG A 179 -3.34 -13.68 -12.02
N GLY A 180 -3.95 -14.71 -11.41
CA GLY A 180 -3.74 -16.12 -11.76
C GLY A 180 -4.06 -16.39 -13.24
N ARG A 181 -5.25 -15.97 -13.70
CA ARG A 181 -5.64 -16.11 -15.12
C ARG A 181 -4.72 -15.36 -16.09
N MET A 182 -4.23 -14.18 -15.70
CA MET A 182 -3.27 -13.44 -16.52
C MET A 182 -1.91 -14.14 -16.59
N GLN A 183 -1.44 -14.71 -15.47
CA GLN A 183 -0.19 -15.46 -15.40
C GLN A 183 -0.26 -16.72 -16.28
N GLU A 184 -1.34 -17.49 -16.18
CA GLU A 184 -1.59 -18.65 -17.04
C GLU A 184 -1.59 -18.27 -18.53
N ARG A 185 -2.25 -17.16 -18.89
CA ARG A 185 -2.25 -16.66 -20.28
C ARG A 185 -0.87 -16.25 -20.77
N ILE A 186 -0.04 -15.67 -19.89
CA ILE A 186 1.35 -15.34 -20.21
C ILE A 186 2.15 -16.62 -20.47
N GLU A 187 1.98 -17.65 -19.64
CA GLU A 187 2.65 -18.94 -19.79
C GLU A 187 2.26 -19.62 -21.11
N ILE A 188 0.97 -19.62 -21.46
CA ILE A 188 0.49 -20.12 -22.77
C ILE A 188 1.13 -19.35 -23.92
N MET A 189 1.13 -18.01 -23.89
CA MET A 189 1.75 -17.19 -24.94
C MET A 189 3.26 -17.43 -25.06
N VAL A 190 3.96 -17.65 -23.94
CA VAL A 190 5.39 -17.95 -23.95
C VAL A 190 5.64 -19.32 -24.56
N ALA A 191 4.87 -20.35 -24.19
CA ALA A 191 4.97 -21.68 -24.77
C ALA A 191 4.69 -21.67 -26.27
N GLU A 192 3.62 -20.99 -26.70
CA GLU A 192 3.31 -20.79 -28.12
C GLU A 192 4.45 -20.09 -28.84
N LYS A 193 5.01 -19.02 -28.27
CA LYS A 193 6.15 -18.30 -28.86
C LYS A 193 7.35 -19.22 -29.08
N VAL A 194 7.75 -19.99 -28.06
CA VAL A 194 8.88 -20.93 -28.15
C VAL A 194 8.63 -21.99 -29.22
N ASN A 195 7.40 -22.51 -29.31
CA ASN A 195 7.01 -23.45 -30.35
C ASN A 195 7.14 -22.83 -31.76
N HIS A 196 6.66 -21.61 -31.97
CA HIS A 196 6.81 -20.90 -33.24
C HIS A 196 8.28 -20.62 -33.59
N GLU A 197 9.11 -20.23 -32.62
CA GLU A 197 10.56 -20.04 -32.81
C GLU A 197 11.26 -21.36 -33.21
N THR A 198 10.85 -22.48 -32.62
CA THR A 198 11.39 -23.82 -32.95
C THR A 198 11.02 -24.22 -34.39
N ILE A 199 9.76 -24.08 -34.78
CA ILE A 199 9.29 -24.36 -36.16
C ILE A 199 10.03 -23.47 -37.18
N LEU A 200 10.29 -22.21 -36.85
CA LEU A 200 11.04 -21.30 -37.71
C LEU A 200 12.51 -21.74 -37.85
N MET A 201 13.15 -22.14 -36.75
CA MET A 201 14.53 -22.65 -36.74
C MET A 201 14.67 -23.92 -37.58
N GLU A 202 13.73 -24.86 -37.48
CA GLU A 202 13.71 -26.08 -38.29
C GLU A 202 13.60 -25.76 -39.79
N LYS A 203 12.71 -24.84 -40.16
CA LYS A 203 12.58 -24.38 -41.55
C LYS A 203 13.86 -23.72 -42.07
N VAL A 204 14.52 -22.90 -41.25
CA VAL A 204 15.79 -22.27 -41.61
C VAL A 204 16.87 -23.32 -41.80
N LEU A 205 16.96 -24.31 -40.92
CA LEU A 205 17.94 -25.40 -41.00
C LEU A 205 17.74 -26.25 -42.27
N LEU A 206 16.48 -26.57 -42.62
CA LEU A 206 16.15 -27.25 -43.87
C LEU A 206 16.60 -26.45 -45.11
N ILE A 207 16.39 -25.13 -45.12
CA ILE A 207 16.86 -24.27 -46.21
C ILE A 207 18.39 -24.33 -46.31
N PHE A 208 19.11 -24.18 -45.20
CA PHE A 208 20.57 -24.27 -45.18
C PHE A 208 21.10 -25.62 -45.67
N LEU A 209 20.49 -26.73 -45.24
CA LEU A 209 20.88 -28.07 -45.71
C LEU A 209 20.60 -28.27 -47.21
N SER A 210 19.46 -27.77 -47.71
CA SER A 210 19.12 -27.86 -49.14
C SER A 210 20.05 -27.01 -50.02
N ASP A 211 20.49 -25.84 -49.55
CA ASP A 211 21.45 -25.00 -50.27
C ASP A 211 22.87 -25.58 -50.22
N LEU A 212 23.26 -26.19 -49.10
CA LEU A 212 24.56 -26.83 -48.94
C LEU A 212 24.68 -28.06 -49.85
N THR A 213 23.69 -28.94 -49.85
CA THR A 213 23.63 -30.11 -50.74
C THR A 213 23.63 -29.71 -52.21
N ARG A 214 22.91 -28.66 -52.58
CA ARG A 214 22.90 -28.14 -53.96
C ARG A 214 24.24 -27.54 -54.40
N LYS A 215 25.03 -26.97 -53.47
CA LYS A 215 26.36 -26.39 -53.78
C LYS A 215 27.51 -27.39 -53.73
N ILE A 216 27.41 -28.46 -52.93
CA ILE A 216 28.46 -29.47 -52.76
C ILE A 216 28.40 -30.57 -53.83
N VAL A 217 27.30 -30.71 -54.57
CA VAL A 217 27.21 -31.62 -55.72
C VAL A 217 27.21 -30.88 -57.06
N PRO A 218 28.36 -30.35 -57.53
CA PRO A 218 28.61 -30.17 -58.95
C PRO A 218 29.33 -31.41 -59.51
N SER A 219 28.66 -32.12 -60.41
CA SER A 219 29.24 -33.05 -61.39
C SER A 219 30.12 -34.20 -60.87
N GLN A 220 29.50 -35.33 -60.55
CA GLN A 220 30.03 -36.60 -61.05
C GLN A 220 28.98 -37.24 -61.95
N GLN A 221 29.34 -37.35 -63.23
CA GLN A 221 28.63 -38.14 -64.23
C GLN A 221 28.46 -39.56 -63.71
N THR A 222 27.22 -40.01 -63.65
CA THR A 222 26.84 -41.41 -63.59
C THR A 222 27.38 -42.12 -64.84
N HIS A 223 28.45 -42.91 -64.67
CA HIS A 223 28.57 -44.16 -65.40
C HIS A 223 27.66 -45.18 -64.72
N SER A 224 26.84 -45.81 -65.56
CA SER A 224 26.00 -46.96 -65.26
C SER A 224 26.79 -48.06 -64.56
N LEU A 225 26.33 -48.51 -63.39
CA LEU A 225 26.70 -49.79 -62.83
C LEU A 225 25.47 -50.39 -62.15
N GLU A 226 25.13 -51.57 -62.66
CA GLU A 226 23.95 -52.35 -62.35
C GLU A 226 23.95 -52.87 -60.92
N LEU A 227 22.72 -53.06 -60.46
CA LEU A 227 22.22 -53.89 -59.38
C LEU A 227 23.14 -55.06 -58.95
N SER A 228 23.31 -55.19 -57.64
CA SER A 228 23.20 -56.49 -56.99
C SER A 228 22.43 -56.32 -55.68
N ASP A 229 21.24 -56.89 -55.66
CA ASP A 229 20.49 -57.21 -54.46
C ASP A 229 21.37 -58.09 -53.58
N ASP A 230 21.64 -57.68 -52.35
CA ASP A 230 22.09 -58.62 -51.32
C ASP A 230 21.42 -58.31 -49.99
N GLU A 231 20.72 -59.34 -49.54
CA GLU A 231 19.89 -59.49 -48.38
C GLU A 231 20.79 -59.66 -47.16
N PHE A 232 20.72 -58.76 -46.17
CA PHE A 232 21.24 -59.04 -44.84
C PHE A 232 20.26 -58.52 -43.80
N THR A 233 19.42 -59.44 -43.35
CA THR A 233 18.84 -59.42 -42.02
C THR A 233 19.98 -59.70 -41.04
N ASP A 234 20.17 -58.85 -40.03
CA ASP A 234 20.83 -59.29 -38.80
C ASP A 234 20.29 -58.53 -37.60
N GLU A 235 19.79 -59.34 -36.68
CA GLU A 235 19.28 -59.02 -35.37
C GLU A 235 20.36 -58.37 -34.51
N ILE A 236 19.99 -57.33 -33.75
CA ILE A 236 20.81 -56.86 -32.64
C ILE A 236 19.99 -56.93 -31.36
N ASP A 237 20.19 -58.03 -30.65
CA ASP A 237 19.96 -58.18 -29.21
C ASP A 237 20.82 -57.17 -28.42
N PRO A 238 20.26 -56.47 -27.42
CA PRO A 238 21.06 -55.82 -26.41
C PRO A 238 21.00 -56.65 -25.12
N ASN A 239 21.96 -57.56 -24.96
CA ASN A 239 22.28 -58.15 -23.66
C ASN A 239 23.71 -57.76 -23.27
N SER A 240 23.85 -56.75 -22.42
CA SER A 240 25.06 -56.54 -21.63
C SER A 240 24.68 -56.39 -20.16
N ASN A 241 25.04 -57.45 -19.45
CA ASN A 241 24.89 -57.67 -18.03
C ASN A 241 26.26 -57.36 -17.38
N MET A 242 26.29 -56.62 -16.27
CA MET A 242 27.27 -56.60 -15.17
C MET A 242 27.05 -55.28 -14.39
N SER A 243 26.88 -55.23 -13.07
CA SER A 243 27.04 -56.21 -12.01
C SER A 243 26.37 -55.70 -10.72
N ASN A 244 25.88 -56.65 -9.92
CA ASN A 244 25.32 -56.53 -8.58
C ASN A 244 26.21 -55.79 -7.56
N GLU A 245 25.55 -55.16 -6.59
CA GLU A 245 25.86 -55.36 -5.16
C GLU A 245 24.56 -55.34 -4.35
N GLU A 246 24.45 -56.32 -3.45
CA GLU A 246 23.36 -56.61 -2.51
C GLU A 246 23.22 -55.48 -1.47
N ILE A 247 22.07 -55.28 -0.80
CA ILE A 247 21.76 -55.94 0.49
C ILE A 247 20.31 -55.58 0.93
N GLU A 248 19.58 -56.63 1.29
CA GLU A 248 18.54 -56.79 2.33
C GLU A 248 17.17 -56.08 2.29
N ALA A 249 16.18 -56.90 1.92
CA ALA A 249 14.89 -57.15 2.56
C ALA A 249 14.45 -56.32 3.79
N SER A 250 13.23 -55.77 3.71
CA SER A 250 12.16 -56.14 4.65
C SER A 250 10.78 -55.88 4.07
N HIS A 251 9.99 -56.95 3.99
CA HIS A 251 8.52 -56.94 3.89
C HIS A 251 7.89 -55.92 4.84
N PHE A 252 6.82 -55.22 4.44
CA PHE A 252 5.59 -55.18 5.22
C PHE A 252 4.37 -54.73 4.40
N LYS A 253 3.23 -55.28 4.81
CA LYS A 253 1.95 -55.45 4.14
C LYS A 253 1.18 -54.15 3.86
N LYS A 254 0.45 -54.13 2.74
CA LYS A 254 -0.78 -53.35 2.51
C LYS A 254 -1.76 -53.56 3.68
N PRO A 255 -2.39 -52.50 4.23
CA PRO A 255 -3.65 -52.66 4.95
C PRO A 255 -4.82 -52.57 3.96
N ARG A 256 -5.68 -53.59 4.02
CA ARG A 256 -7.10 -53.51 3.70
C ARG A 256 -7.78 -52.64 4.76
N LEU A 257 -8.75 -51.83 4.34
CA LEU A 257 -9.67 -51.12 5.21
C LEU A 257 -11.07 -51.62 4.86
N ASP A 258 -11.69 -52.36 5.79
CA ASP A 258 -13.13 -52.58 5.88
C ASP A 258 -13.62 -51.96 7.20
N ASP A 259 -14.68 -51.17 7.08
CA ASP A 259 -15.81 -50.87 7.98
C ASP A 259 -15.71 -51.05 9.50
N ASN A 260 -15.94 -49.98 10.28
CA ASN A 260 -17.21 -49.71 10.99
C ASN A 260 -17.12 -48.66 12.13
N ALA A 261 -18.24 -47.93 12.26
CA ALA A 261 -18.89 -47.36 13.46
C ALA A 261 -18.29 -46.15 14.22
N GLU A 262 -19.05 -45.05 14.22
CA GLU A 262 -19.67 -44.35 15.38
C GLU A 262 -19.97 -42.89 14.98
N GLN A 263 -21.22 -42.55 14.61
CA GLN A 263 -22.22 -41.92 15.49
C GLN A 263 -21.66 -40.81 16.40
N THR A 264 -21.70 -39.56 15.92
CA THR A 264 -21.99 -38.41 16.79
C THR A 264 -22.82 -37.37 16.02
N ALA A 265 -23.85 -36.89 16.71
CA ALA A 265 -24.98 -36.14 16.19
C ALA A 265 -24.61 -34.78 15.57
N SER A 266 -25.15 -34.50 14.38
CA SER A 266 -25.28 -33.15 13.83
C SER A 266 -26.61 -32.55 14.31
N ILE A 267 -26.53 -31.53 15.15
CA ILE A 267 -27.65 -30.62 15.43
C ILE A 267 -27.79 -29.69 14.24
N ILE A 268 -29.00 -29.70 13.67
CA ILE A 268 -29.50 -28.82 12.62
C ILE A 268 -29.94 -27.53 13.31
N ASP A 269 -29.41 -26.38 12.86
CA ASP A 269 -30.09 -25.10 13.02
C ASP A 269 -30.23 -24.48 11.62
N ASP A 270 -31.48 -24.34 11.22
CA ASP A 270 -31.96 -23.74 9.99
C ASP A 270 -31.78 -22.20 10.05
N GLU A 271 -31.11 -21.62 9.05
CA GLU A 271 -31.29 -20.20 8.70
C GLU A 271 -31.85 -20.07 7.27
N PRO A 272 -32.90 -19.24 7.07
CA PRO A 272 -33.54 -19.07 5.77
C PRO A 272 -32.76 -18.10 4.85
N ALA A 273 -32.49 -18.59 3.64
CA ALA A 273 -31.96 -17.81 2.53
C ALA A 273 -32.97 -16.76 2.06
N ASN A 274 -32.58 -15.48 2.15
CA ASN A 274 -33.27 -14.39 1.46
C ASN A 274 -32.22 -13.52 0.76
N ASN A 275 -31.90 -13.88 -0.49
CA ASN A 275 -30.99 -13.10 -1.33
C ASN A 275 -31.66 -12.87 -2.69
N LYS A 276 -32.36 -11.74 -2.82
CA LYS A 276 -32.82 -11.20 -4.10
C LYS A 276 -31.63 -10.54 -4.80
N GLN A 277 -31.22 -11.17 -5.89
CA GLN A 277 -30.19 -10.73 -6.81
C GLN A 277 -30.74 -9.60 -7.69
N SER A 278 -30.23 -8.38 -7.51
CA SER A 278 -30.45 -7.27 -8.45
C SER A 278 -29.29 -7.22 -9.44
N ASP A 279 -29.59 -7.57 -10.69
CA ASP A 279 -28.72 -7.38 -11.84
C ASP A 279 -28.64 -5.89 -12.20
N GLU A 280 -27.48 -5.26 -11.99
CA GLU A 280 -27.11 -4.04 -12.70
C GLU A 280 -25.80 -4.27 -13.48
N SER A 281 -25.99 -4.69 -14.73
CA SER A 281 -25.00 -4.63 -15.79
C SER A 281 -24.83 -3.17 -16.24
N LEU A 282 -23.70 -2.54 -15.93
CA LEU A 282 -23.29 -1.31 -16.61
C LEU A 282 -22.04 -1.55 -17.47
N LEU A 283 -22.34 -1.63 -18.77
CA LEU A 283 -21.43 -1.64 -19.90
C LEU A 283 -20.42 -0.50 -19.86
N THR A 284 -19.20 -0.88 -20.21
CA THR A 284 -18.14 -0.06 -20.81
C THR A 284 -18.66 0.95 -21.83
N LYS A 285 -18.58 2.25 -21.51
CA LYS A 285 -18.58 3.33 -22.50
C LYS A 285 -17.19 3.93 -22.63
N THR A 286 -16.65 3.73 -23.82
CA THR A 286 -15.44 4.34 -24.36
C THR A 286 -15.53 5.86 -24.35
N PHE A 287 -14.57 6.52 -23.69
CA PHE A 287 -14.41 7.98 -23.74
C PHE A 287 -13.89 8.39 -25.12
N ARG A 288 -14.78 8.93 -25.96
CA ARG A 288 -14.40 9.76 -27.12
C ARG A 288 -14.04 11.16 -26.62
N GLY A 289 -12.82 11.57 -26.90
CA GLY A 289 -12.31 12.90 -26.58
C GLY A 289 -13.05 14.00 -27.34
N THR A 290 -13.48 15.02 -26.60
CA THR A 290 -13.92 16.31 -27.14
C THR A 290 -12.88 17.37 -26.80
N VAL A 291 -12.37 17.98 -27.87
CA VAL A 291 -11.39 19.07 -27.87
C VAL A 291 -12.04 20.33 -27.32
N ILE A 292 -11.65 20.76 -26.11
CA ILE A 292 -12.00 22.09 -25.60
C ILE A 292 -10.96 23.09 -26.11
N LYS A 293 -11.36 23.90 -27.10
CA LYS A 293 -10.60 25.06 -27.59
C LYS A 293 -10.60 26.14 -26.51
N SER A 294 -9.42 26.42 -25.95
CA SER A 294 -9.17 27.61 -25.12
C SER A 294 -9.34 28.88 -25.96
N ARG A 295 -10.24 29.79 -25.57
CA ARG A 295 -10.18 31.19 -26.01
C ARG A 295 -9.66 32.07 -24.87
N ARG A 296 -8.62 32.82 -25.23
CA ARG A 296 -7.86 33.77 -24.45
C ARG A 296 -8.30 35.17 -24.89
N MET A 297 -8.90 35.96 -23.99
CA MET A 297 -9.00 37.43 -23.98
C MET A 297 -9.30 37.76 -22.50
N GLY A 298 -8.60 38.60 -21.74
CA GLY A 298 -7.88 39.81 -22.08
C GLY A 298 -8.78 41.04 -21.88
N LYS A 299 -8.80 41.63 -20.67
CA LYS A 299 -8.79 43.09 -20.37
C LYS A 299 -9.25 43.42 -18.93
N LYS A 300 -8.48 44.28 -18.25
CA LYS A 300 -8.86 45.11 -17.09
C LYS A 300 -9.65 46.34 -17.56
N PRO A 301 -10.48 46.98 -16.71
CA PRO A 301 -10.09 48.23 -16.03
C PRO A 301 -10.58 48.30 -14.55
N THR A 302 -9.85 48.85 -13.57
CA THR A 302 -9.63 50.27 -13.17
C THR A 302 -10.80 50.94 -12.41
N THR A 303 -10.58 51.11 -11.09
CA THR A 303 -11.07 52.07 -10.05
C THR A 303 -12.27 53.01 -10.25
N ALA A 304 -13.18 53.05 -9.25
CA ALA A 304 -13.71 54.23 -8.50
C ALA A 304 -14.76 53.71 -7.47
N SER A 305 -14.64 53.87 -6.15
CA SER A 305 -14.82 55.07 -5.30
C SER A 305 -16.27 55.56 -5.14
N LYS A 306 -16.71 55.60 -3.86
CA LYS A 306 -17.71 56.46 -3.17
C LYS A 306 -19.08 55.89 -2.77
N ASP A 307 -19.19 55.64 -1.46
CA ASP A 307 -20.01 56.34 -0.46
C ASP A 307 -21.56 56.33 -0.47
N THR A 308 -22.06 56.03 0.74
CA THR A 308 -23.14 56.67 1.53
C THR A 308 -24.53 56.03 1.66
N ALA A 309 -24.94 55.99 2.95
CA ALA A 309 -26.27 56.07 3.56
C ALA A 309 -27.15 54.80 3.50
N SER A 310 -27.38 54.11 4.63
CA SER A 310 -28.31 54.45 5.73
C SER A 310 -29.77 54.33 5.32
N ILE A 311 -30.46 53.30 5.82
CA ILE A 311 -31.84 53.45 6.29
C ILE A 311 -32.19 52.39 7.34
N ASP A 312 -32.90 52.90 8.33
CA ASP A 312 -33.29 52.38 9.61
C ASP A 312 -34.63 51.61 9.56
N GLN A 313 -34.83 50.77 10.58
CA GLN A 313 -36.11 50.42 11.23
C GLN A 313 -37.19 49.62 10.44
N PHE A 314 -37.66 48.51 11.03
CA PHE A 314 -39.00 48.41 11.64
C PHE A 314 -39.29 46.99 12.22
N LEU A 315 -39.55 46.97 13.54
CA LEU A 315 -40.51 46.19 14.36
C LEU A 315 -40.71 44.66 14.23
N ASP A 316 -40.43 43.99 15.35
CA ASP A 316 -41.15 42.84 15.98
C ASP A 316 -42.54 43.27 16.53
N PRO A 317 -43.44 42.43 17.14
CA PRO A 317 -43.51 40.96 17.27
C PRO A 317 -44.96 40.34 17.21
N ARG A 318 -45.05 39.02 17.46
CA ARG A 318 -46.18 38.21 18.02
C ARG A 318 -47.19 37.55 17.05
N LYS A 319 -47.29 36.20 17.11
CA LYS A 319 -48.34 35.43 17.83
C LYS A 319 -48.34 33.93 17.45
N ASN A 320 -48.31 33.08 18.48
CA ASN A 320 -48.85 31.71 18.54
C ASN A 320 -50.39 31.73 18.33
N PRO A 321 -51.11 30.63 17.98
CA PRO A 321 -51.10 29.39 18.78
C PRO A 321 -51.38 28.02 18.06
N ASN A 322 -51.15 26.97 18.86
CA ASN A 322 -51.67 25.58 18.89
C ASN A 322 -52.81 25.15 17.93
N ILE A 323 -52.77 23.87 17.52
CA ILE A 323 -53.83 22.83 17.69
C ILE A 323 -53.25 21.43 17.38
N ILE A 324 -53.68 20.42 18.18
CA ILE A 324 -53.34 18.98 18.13
C ILE A 324 -54.56 18.18 17.53
N PRO A 325 -54.64 16.83 17.59
CA PRO A 325 -54.32 15.80 16.57
C PRO A 325 -55.56 15.07 15.98
N SER A 326 -55.36 14.11 15.06
CA SER A 326 -56.13 12.85 14.88
C SER A 326 -55.35 11.94 13.90
N GLN A 327 -54.93 10.72 14.23
CA GLN A 327 -55.63 9.42 14.39
C GLN A 327 -56.01 8.68 13.10
N ASP A 328 -55.51 7.43 13.03
CA ASP A 328 -56.02 6.18 12.43
C ASP A 328 -56.43 6.10 10.94
N LEU A 329 -55.88 5.12 10.21
CA LEU A 329 -56.59 3.87 9.88
C LEU A 329 -55.74 2.90 9.03
N LEU A 330 -55.83 1.62 9.40
CA LEU A 330 -55.44 0.43 8.64
C LEU A 330 -56.50 0.10 7.57
N GLN A 331 -56.09 -0.49 6.44
CA GLN A 331 -56.94 -1.42 5.70
C GLN A 331 -56.13 -2.41 4.85
N GLU A 332 -56.46 -3.68 5.02
CA GLU A 332 -56.05 -4.84 4.25
C GLU A 332 -56.84 -4.97 2.93
N ALA A 333 -56.23 -5.64 1.95
CA ALA A 333 -56.85 -6.47 0.90
C ALA A 333 -55.75 -7.46 0.42
N GLY A 334 -55.93 -8.78 0.31
CA GLY A 334 -56.86 -9.48 -0.61
C GLY A 334 -56.55 -9.14 -2.07
N SER A 335 -56.37 -10.03 -3.04
CA SER A 335 -56.47 -11.49 -3.18
C SER A 335 -55.88 -11.85 -4.56
N ASP A 336 -55.87 -13.15 -4.84
CA ASP A 336 -56.01 -13.78 -6.15
C ASP A 336 -54.79 -14.25 -6.98
N SER A 337 -55.03 -15.47 -7.44
CA SER A 337 -54.28 -16.43 -8.23
C SER A 337 -54.37 -16.17 -9.73
N ASP A 338 -53.35 -16.61 -10.50
CA ASP A 338 -53.51 -17.70 -11.49
C ASP A 338 -52.36 -17.78 -12.50
N SER A 339 -52.21 -19.02 -12.97
CA SER A 339 -51.74 -19.46 -14.28
C SER A 339 -50.31 -19.99 -14.41
N ALA A 340 -50.29 -21.13 -15.10
CA ALA A 340 -49.22 -22.05 -15.39
C ALA A 340 -48.65 -21.83 -16.80
N ASN A 341 -47.60 -22.62 -17.09
CA ASN A 341 -46.89 -22.82 -18.37
C ASN A 341 -45.71 -21.86 -18.58
N ASP A 342 -44.48 -22.38 -18.54
CA ASP A 342 -43.79 -22.79 -19.77
C ASP A 342 -42.40 -23.38 -19.41
N LEU A 343 -42.28 -24.70 -19.57
CA LEU A 343 -41.04 -25.47 -19.42
C LEU A 343 -40.83 -26.13 -20.79
N LEU A 344 -39.82 -25.68 -21.54
CA LEU A 344 -39.01 -26.43 -22.51
C LEU A 344 -38.28 -25.49 -23.47
N SER A 345 -36.97 -25.29 -23.26
CA SER A 345 -35.94 -25.27 -24.33
C SER A 345 -34.63 -24.64 -23.85
N ARG A 346 -33.62 -25.46 -23.53
CA ARG A 346 -32.19 -25.07 -23.60
C ARG A 346 -31.29 -26.29 -23.49
N ILE A 347 -31.13 -26.99 -24.61
CA ILE A 347 -29.98 -27.86 -24.87
C ILE A 347 -29.39 -27.46 -26.24
N SER A 348 -28.06 -27.33 -26.25
CA SER A 348 -27.16 -27.32 -27.41
C SER A 348 -26.85 -25.98 -28.08
N PHE A 349 -25.64 -25.47 -27.83
CA PHE A 349 -24.88 -24.66 -28.80
C PHE A 349 -23.39 -25.00 -28.64
N ALA A 350 -23.04 -26.21 -29.06
CA ALA A 350 -21.67 -26.63 -29.31
C ALA A 350 -21.66 -27.41 -30.62
N ALA A 351 -21.50 -26.70 -31.75
CA ALA A 351 -21.00 -27.20 -33.04
C ALA A 351 -21.28 -26.19 -34.16
N LYS A 352 -20.31 -25.33 -34.45
CA LYS A 352 -20.04 -24.87 -35.83
C LYS A 352 -18.80 -23.98 -35.78
N LEU A 353 -17.75 -24.42 -36.46
CA LEU A 353 -16.90 -23.61 -37.34
C LEU A 353 -15.78 -24.54 -37.87
N ARG A 354 -16.11 -25.24 -38.96
CA ARG A 354 -15.14 -25.71 -39.96
C ARG A 354 -15.48 -25.02 -41.27
N GLY A 355 -14.43 -24.64 -41.99
CA GLY A 355 -14.45 -24.37 -43.43
C GLY A 355 -14.89 -22.96 -43.81
N ASP A 356 -13.93 -22.10 -44.17
CA ASP A 356 -13.78 -21.76 -45.58
C ASP A 356 -12.48 -20.99 -45.86
N SER A 357 -11.83 -21.40 -46.93
CA SER A 357 -10.58 -20.92 -47.50
C SER A 357 -10.75 -19.57 -48.20
N LEU A 358 -9.81 -18.64 -47.96
CA LEU A 358 -9.66 -17.39 -48.71
C LEU A 358 -8.27 -17.29 -49.37
N PRO A 359 -8.15 -16.67 -50.56
CA PRO A 359 -7.00 -16.79 -51.42
C PRO A 359 -5.84 -15.85 -51.01
N GLN A 360 -4.62 -16.35 -51.13
CA GLN A 360 -3.39 -15.59 -50.91
C GLN A 360 -3.08 -14.68 -52.11
N LYS A 361 -2.90 -13.38 -51.84
CA LYS A 361 -2.24 -12.42 -52.72
C LYS A 361 -1.03 -11.84 -51.97
N PRO A 362 0.18 -11.75 -52.57
CA PRO A 362 1.36 -11.29 -51.85
C PRO A 362 1.33 -9.78 -51.65
N LEU A 363 1.31 -9.35 -50.39
CA LEU A 363 1.48 -7.95 -49.98
C LEU A 363 2.96 -7.55 -50.09
N LYS A 364 3.24 -6.53 -50.91
CA LYS A 364 4.54 -5.85 -50.95
C LYS A 364 4.81 -5.16 -49.60
N PRO A 365 6.07 -5.03 -49.15
CA PRO A 365 6.40 -4.37 -47.89
C PRO A 365 6.00 -2.89 -47.95
N SER A 366 5.21 -2.46 -46.97
CA SER A 366 4.74 -1.08 -46.81
C SER A 366 5.90 -0.11 -46.57
N GLU A 367 5.91 0.99 -47.33
CA GLU A 367 6.80 2.15 -47.15
C GLU A 367 6.67 2.83 -45.77
N MET A 368 5.72 2.41 -44.93
CA MET A 368 5.58 2.90 -43.56
C MET A 368 6.75 2.50 -42.65
N ALA A 369 7.43 1.38 -42.90
CA ALA A 369 8.54 0.94 -42.04
C ALA A 369 9.76 1.88 -42.14
N LYS A 370 9.98 2.54 -43.28
CA LYS A 370 11.10 3.49 -43.48
C LYS A 370 10.86 4.89 -42.90
N LYS A 371 9.64 5.19 -42.43
CA LYS A 371 9.33 6.50 -41.80
C LYS A 371 9.51 6.52 -40.28
N TRP A 372 9.69 5.38 -39.63
CA TRP A 372 9.88 5.30 -38.16
C TRP A 372 11.34 5.42 -37.71
N GLU A 373 12.31 5.32 -38.63
CA GLU A 373 13.75 5.37 -38.29
C GLU A 373 14.41 6.77 -38.37
N LYS A 374 13.68 7.81 -38.76
CA LYS A 374 14.21 9.18 -38.70
C LYS A 374 13.69 9.91 -37.47
N ARG A 375 14.53 9.99 -36.42
CA ARG A 375 14.34 10.94 -35.32
C ARG A 375 14.25 12.35 -35.91
N PRO A 376 13.26 13.18 -35.54
CA PRO A 376 13.27 14.58 -35.92
C PRO A 376 14.36 15.31 -35.12
N GLU A 377 15.42 15.74 -35.79
CA GLU A 377 16.51 16.56 -35.24
C GLU A 377 16.11 18.01 -34.87
N GLY A 378 14.80 18.31 -34.78
CA GLY A 378 14.28 19.68 -34.71
C GLY A 378 13.52 20.07 -33.45
N LEU A 379 13.42 19.23 -32.42
CA LEU A 379 12.69 19.56 -31.19
C LEU A 379 13.63 19.57 -29.98
N ARG A 380 14.51 20.58 -29.92
CA ARG A 380 15.00 21.08 -28.64
C ARG A 380 13.83 21.73 -27.93
N THR A 381 13.08 20.95 -27.15
CA THR A 381 12.24 21.52 -26.10
C THR A 381 13.16 22.38 -25.24
N SER A 382 12.91 23.69 -25.23
CA SER A 382 13.56 24.60 -24.31
C SER A 382 13.27 24.12 -22.90
N ILE A 383 14.28 23.48 -22.30
CA ILE A 383 14.25 23.13 -20.88
C ILE A 383 14.01 24.45 -20.14
N PRO A 384 12.92 24.58 -19.35
CA PRO A 384 12.71 25.78 -18.56
C PRO A 384 13.97 26.00 -17.71
N PRO A 385 14.52 27.22 -17.63
CA PRO A 385 15.74 27.47 -16.88
C PRO A 385 15.51 26.99 -15.45
N VAL A 386 16.21 25.92 -15.06
CA VAL A 386 16.29 25.47 -13.67
C VAL A 386 16.67 26.72 -12.89
N SER A 387 15.82 27.12 -11.94
CA SER A 387 16.12 28.25 -11.06
C SER A 387 17.54 28.04 -10.53
N LYS A 388 18.40 29.06 -10.67
CA LYS A 388 19.81 29.03 -10.24
C LYS A 388 19.88 28.89 -8.71
N GLY A 389 19.49 27.74 -8.19
CA GLY A 389 19.80 27.31 -6.83
C GLY A 389 21.31 27.25 -6.70
N ARG A 390 21.82 27.61 -5.52
CA ARG A 390 23.25 27.51 -5.23
C ARG A 390 23.72 26.09 -5.55
N SER A 391 24.85 25.96 -6.24
CA SER A 391 25.43 24.64 -6.55
C SER A 391 25.74 23.90 -5.25
N THR A 392 25.29 22.65 -5.17
CA THR A 392 25.53 21.79 -4.01
C THR A 392 25.91 20.41 -4.49
N ASN A 393 26.85 19.78 -3.79
CA ASN A 393 27.25 18.40 -4.03
C ASN A 393 26.31 17.38 -3.37
N LEU A 394 25.21 17.84 -2.76
CA LEU A 394 24.28 17.00 -2.02
C LEU A 394 22.90 17.02 -2.69
N ILE A 395 22.44 15.83 -3.09
CA ILE A 395 21.14 15.66 -3.72
C ILE A 395 20.33 14.57 -3.01
N GLU A 396 19.02 14.66 -3.14
CA GLU A 396 18.07 13.61 -2.81
C GLU A 396 17.38 13.15 -4.09
N ILE A 397 17.32 11.84 -4.33
CA ILE A 397 16.44 11.27 -5.35
C ILE A 397 15.26 10.64 -4.62
N LYS A 398 14.04 11.06 -4.97
CA LYS A 398 12.78 10.51 -4.47
C LYS A 398 12.14 9.60 -5.52
N ASN A 399 11.15 8.82 -5.09
CA ASN A 399 10.37 7.89 -5.91
C ASN A 399 11.18 6.74 -6.51
N LEU A 400 12.26 6.31 -5.85
CA LEU A 400 13.00 5.12 -6.23
C LEU A 400 12.25 3.84 -5.82
N PRO A 401 12.31 2.77 -6.64
CA PRO A 401 11.85 1.45 -6.23
C PRO A 401 12.54 0.99 -4.92
N TYR A 402 11.80 0.27 -4.08
CA TYR A 402 12.36 -0.28 -2.82
C TYR A 402 13.40 -1.41 -3.04
N THR A 403 13.62 -1.81 -4.28
CA THR A 403 14.62 -2.81 -4.69
C THR A 403 15.96 -2.19 -5.08
N VAL A 404 16.06 -0.86 -5.14
CA VAL A 404 17.28 -0.15 -5.54
C VAL A 404 18.41 -0.40 -4.55
N ILE A 405 19.58 -0.75 -5.08
CA ILE A 405 20.82 -0.95 -4.33
C ILE A 405 21.87 0.12 -4.69
N PRO A 406 22.94 0.30 -3.88
CA PRO A 406 23.98 1.31 -4.19
C PRO A 406 24.58 1.21 -5.59
N ARG A 407 24.67 -0.01 -6.14
CA ARG A 407 25.18 -0.26 -7.50
C ARG A 407 24.32 0.43 -8.56
N ASP A 408 23.00 0.39 -8.42
CA ASP A 408 22.06 0.99 -9.36
C ASP A 408 22.23 2.52 -9.40
N ILE A 409 22.44 3.12 -8.23
CA ILE A 409 22.71 4.56 -8.09
C ILE A 409 24.03 4.94 -8.76
N LYS A 410 25.08 4.13 -8.58
CA LYS A 410 26.36 4.33 -9.28
C LYS A 410 26.20 4.22 -10.80
N MET A 411 25.41 3.26 -11.28
CA MET A 411 25.09 3.12 -12.70
C MET A 411 24.32 4.32 -13.24
N LEU A 412 23.36 4.86 -12.48
CA LEU A 412 22.65 6.11 -12.83
C LEU A 412 23.62 7.29 -12.98
N ALA A 413 24.62 7.38 -12.09
CA ALA A 413 25.66 8.40 -12.18
C ALA A 413 26.61 8.20 -13.36
N GLY A 414 26.62 7.03 -13.99
CA GLY A 414 27.57 6.68 -15.05
C GLY A 414 28.92 6.21 -14.50
N ASP A 415 29.01 5.92 -13.20
CA ASP A 415 30.18 5.33 -12.57
C ASP A 415 30.25 3.84 -12.98
N THR A 416 31.06 3.54 -13.99
CA THR A 416 31.41 2.15 -14.36
C THR A 416 32.66 1.71 -13.59
N SER A 417 32.89 0.40 -13.49
CA SER A 417 33.94 -0.20 -12.64
C SER A 417 35.39 0.25 -12.93
N LYS A 418 35.62 0.99 -14.02
CA LYS A 418 36.95 1.47 -14.44
C LYS A 418 37.21 2.95 -14.10
N ASN A 419 36.20 3.71 -13.66
CA ASN A 419 36.34 5.14 -13.39
C ASN A 419 36.32 5.43 -11.88
N VAL A 420 37.03 6.50 -11.48
CA VAL A 420 36.90 7.08 -10.13
C VAL A 420 35.44 7.45 -9.92
N SER A 421 34.83 6.92 -8.85
CA SER A 421 33.42 7.18 -8.55
C SER A 421 33.20 8.67 -8.34
N SER A 422 32.23 9.26 -9.03
CA SER A 422 31.83 10.65 -8.82
C SER A 422 31.09 10.85 -7.47
N ILE A 423 30.61 9.74 -6.90
CA ILE A 423 29.86 9.69 -5.65
C ILE A 423 30.78 9.37 -4.47
N SER A 424 30.78 10.27 -3.48
CA SER A 424 31.47 10.06 -2.20
C SER A 424 30.67 9.22 -1.21
N GLU A 425 29.35 9.41 -1.14
CA GLU A 425 28.49 8.75 -0.16
C GLU A 425 27.08 8.52 -0.71
N ILE A 426 26.51 7.34 -0.44
CA ILE A 426 25.12 6.97 -0.77
C ILE A 426 24.43 6.61 0.54
N THR A 427 23.23 7.16 0.77
CA THR A 427 22.44 6.88 1.97
C THR A 427 20.98 6.68 1.61
N PHE A 428 20.48 5.46 1.81
CA PHE A 428 19.06 5.16 1.63
C PHE A 428 18.27 5.68 2.83
N LEU A 429 17.27 6.51 2.57
CA LEU A 429 16.41 7.08 3.61
C LEU A 429 15.41 6.02 4.08
N ARG A 430 15.25 5.96 5.41
CA ARG A 430 14.34 5.05 6.09
C ARG A 430 13.45 5.83 7.04
N ASN A 431 12.22 5.37 7.22
CA ASN A 431 11.30 5.93 8.22
C ASN A 431 11.68 5.45 9.64
N ASN A 432 10.92 5.91 10.64
CA ASN A 432 11.10 5.52 12.04
C ASN A 432 10.94 4.00 12.29
N TYR A 433 10.33 3.28 11.34
CA TYR A 433 10.16 1.83 11.36
C TYR A 433 11.21 1.09 10.52
N TYR A 434 12.30 1.77 10.12
CA TYR A 434 13.39 1.22 9.31
C TYR A 434 12.95 0.65 7.94
N GLN A 435 11.82 1.12 7.40
CA GLN A 435 11.39 0.81 6.03
C GLN A 435 11.97 1.85 5.06
N LEU A 436 12.35 1.42 3.86
CA LEU A 436 12.81 2.33 2.80
C LEU A 436 11.69 3.30 2.42
N THR A 437 11.99 4.59 2.34
CA THR A 437 11.01 5.63 1.94
C THR A 437 10.88 5.76 0.43
N GLY A 438 11.74 5.07 -0.34
CA GLY A 438 11.90 5.31 -1.78
C GLY A 438 12.74 6.57 -2.05
N SER A 439 13.48 7.06 -1.07
CA SER A 439 14.41 8.17 -1.24
C SER A 439 15.85 7.76 -0.96
N VAL A 440 16.79 8.35 -1.69
CA VAL A 440 18.24 8.19 -1.45
C VAL A 440 18.90 9.56 -1.45
N MET A 441 19.76 9.80 -0.46
CA MET A 441 20.65 10.95 -0.41
C MET A 441 22.00 10.57 -1.01
N ILE A 442 22.52 11.41 -1.88
CA ILE A 442 23.79 11.18 -2.57
C ILE A 442 24.67 12.41 -2.37
N ARG A 443 25.88 12.18 -1.87
CA ARG A 443 26.93 13.20 -1.80
C ARG A 443 27.96 12.94 -2.88
N PHE A 444 28.12 13.89 -3.79
CA PHE A 444 29.16 13.89 -4.81
C PHE A 444 30.47 14.46 -4.27
N HIS A 445 31.59 14.07 -4.89
CA HIS A 445 32.89 14.66 -4.57
C HIS A 445 32.96 16.15 -4.93
N THR A 446 32.29 16.56 -6.01
CA THR A 446 32.27 17.96 -6.46
C THR A 446 30.85 18.42 -6.78
N ASP A 447 30.59 19.73 -6.63
CA ASP A 447 29.33 20.36 -7.02
C ASP A 447 29.06 20.16 -8.53
N LYS A 448 30.11 20.12 -9.36
CA LYS A 448 30.02 19.91 -10.81
C LYS A 448 29.51 18.51 -11.17
N ASP A 449 29.86 17.50 -10.38
CA ASP A 449 29.40 16.13 -10.61
C ASP A 449 27.92 15.97 -10.25
N ALA A 450 27.47 16.62 -9.17
CA ALA A 450 26.06 16.70 -8.82
C ALA A 450 25.25 17.42 -9.90
N GLU A 451 25.75 18.55 -10.42
CA GLU A 451 25.10 19.29 -11.51
C GLU A 451 24.98 18.42 -12.78
N ARG A 452 26.08 17.75 -13.18
CA ARG A 452 26.06 16.79 -14.30
C ARG A 452 25.04 15.66 -14.08
N PHE A 453 24.95 15.14 -12.85
CA PHE A 453 23.96 14.12 -12.49
C PHE A 453 22.53 14.63 -12.65
N ILE A 454 22.22 15.83 -12.14
CA ILE A 454 20.89 16.43 -12.21
C ILE A 454 20.50 16.70 -13.67
N THR A 455 21.39 17.32 -14.46
CA THR A 455 21.11 17.62 -15.87
C THR A 455 20.83 16.35 -16.65
N LYS A 456 21.60 15.27 -16.41
CA LYS A 456 21.42 13.98 -17.07
C LYS A 456 20.11 13.28 -16.66
N ASN A 457 19.73 13.33 -15.39
CA ASN A 457 18.67 12.46 -14.83
C ASN A 457 17.36 13.18 -14.48
N SER A 458 17.26 14.51 -14.59
CA SER A 458 16.06 15.31 -14.21
C SER A 458 14.76 14.92 -14.92
N MET A 459 14.85 14.25 -16.07
CA MET A 459 13.70 13.80 -16.87
C MET A 459 13.72 12.29 -17.14
N THR A 460 14.66 11.55 -16.53
CA THR A 460 14.77 10.11 -16.74
C THR A 460 13.83 9.35 -15.81
N SER A 461 13.21 8.29 -16.33
CA SER A 461 12.59 7.28 -15.50
C SER A 461 13.59 6.17 -15.18
N PHE A 462 13.51 5.62 -13.98
CA PHE A 462 14.28 4.46 -13.55
C PHE A 462 13.34 3.33 -13.17
N CYS A 463 13.44 2.20 -13.87
CA CYS A 463 12.53 1.05 -13.72
C CYS A 463 11.04 1.44 -13.80
N GLY A 464 10.70 2.40 -14.68
CA GLY A 464 9.32 2.90 -14.82
C GLY A 464 8.90 3.98 -13.82
N HIS A 465 9.73 4.31 -12.83
CA HIS A 465 9.47 5.39 -11.87
C HIS A 465 10.09 6.70 -12.35
N LYS A 466 9.30 7.78 -12.39
CA LYS A 466 9.82 9.12 -12.66
C LYS A 466 10.62 9.60 -11.45
N LEU A 467 11.91 9.86 -11.65
CA LEU A 467 12.78 10.35 -10.60
C LEU A 467 12.45 11.81 -10.28
N ASP A 468 12.38 12.13 -8.99
CA ASP A 468 12.31 13.51 -8.50
C ASP A 468 13.62 13.81 -7.77
N ILE A 469 14.40 14.76 -8.30
CA ILE A 469 15.75 15.06 -7.81
C ILE A 469 15.74 16.44 -7.17
N VAL A 470 16.03 16.48 -5.87
CA VAL A 470 16.03 17.70 -5.06
C VAL A 470 17.45 18.01 -4.60
N THR A 471 17.87 19.26 -4.72
CA THR A 471 19.16 19.75 -4.19
C THR A 471 19.01 20.20 -2.75
N HIS A 472 20.00 19.91 -1.93
CA HIS A 472 20.02 20.28 -0.51
C HIS A 472 21.19 21.19 -0.18
N SER A 473 21.01 22.13 0.75
CA SER A 473 22.06 23.03 1.21
C SER A 473 23.30 22.26 1.71
N LYS A 474 24.50 22.85 1.54
CA LYS A 474 25.76 22.30 2.11
C LYS A 474 25.72 22.15 3.64
N SER A 475 24.87 22.95 4.31
CA SER A 475 24.64 22.87 5.75
C SER A 475 23.70 21.73 6.18
N TYR A 476 23.11 20.99 5.24
CA TYR A 476 22.18 19.92 5.55
C TYR A 476 22.94 18.74 6.17
N VAL A 477 22.55 18.39 7.39
CA VAL A 477 23.11 17.25 8.13
C VAL A 477 22.37 15.99 7.69
N PHE A 478 23.11 14.98 7.24
CA PHE A 478 22.53 13.68 6.92
C PHE A 478 21.73 13.16 8.12
N PRO A 479 20.44 12.78 7.96
CA PRO A 479 19.71 12.11 9.01
C PRO A 479 20.51 10.87 9.43
N LYS A 480 20.83 10.77 10.73
CA LYS A 480 21.67 9.68 11.25
C LYS A 480 20.95 8.34 11.03
N LYS A 481 21.70 7.43 10.39
CA LYS A 481 21.22 6.28 9.59
C LYS A 481 20.69 5.09 10.38
N LEU A 482 21.11 4.97 11.64
CA LEU A 482 20.96 3.83 12.52
C LEU A 482 21.16 4.36 13.96
N PRO A 483 20.75 3.63 15.00
CA PRO A 483 21.03 4.01 16.37
C PRO A 483 22.53 4.31 16.53
N PRO A 484 22.94 5.37 17.27
CA PRO A 484 24.31 5.86 17.28
C PRO A 484 25.36 4.84 17.73
N HIS A 485 24.94 3.75 18.38
CA HIS A 485 25.78 2.62 18.78
C HIS A 485 26.07 1.63 17.62
N ILE A 486 25.42 1.77 16.47
CA ILE A 486 25.56 0.92 15.29
C ILE A 486 26.29 1.70 14.20
N ARG A 487 27.53 2.11 14.47
CA ARG A 487 28.42 2.71 13.46
C ARG A 487 29.20 1.62 12.76
N ARG A 488 28.63 1.03 11.70
CA ARG A 488 29.29 0.00 10.92
C ARG A 488 29.23 0.26 9.43
N GLU A 489 30.14 -0.38 8.71
CA GLU A 489 30.24 -0.25 7.27
C GLU A 489 28.94 -0.68 6.58
N PRO A 490 28.51 0.05 5.55
CA PRO A 490 27.33 -0.32 4.77
C PRO A 490 27.54 -1.71 4.16
N GLY A 491 26.53 -2.57 4.29
CA GLY A 491 26.58 -3.96 3.84
C GLY A 491 26.88 -5.01 4.93
N ASN A 492 27.28 -4.60 6.14
CA ASN A 492 27.55 -5.55 7.24
C ASN A 492 26.31 -5.84 8.10
N CYS A 493 25.25 -5.06 7.95
CA CYS A 493 24.03 -5.20 8.75
C CYS A 493 22.90 -5.77 7.90
N ILE A 494 22.03 -6.57 8.50
CA ILE A 494 20.82 -7.08 7.85
C ILE A 494 19.61 -6.82 8.75
N ILE A 495 18.49 -6.45 8.14
CA ILE A 495 17.20 -6.40 8.81
C ILE A 495 16.47 -7.70 8.50
N VAL A 496 16.03 -8.40 9.54
CA VAL A 496 15.19 -9.59 9.44
C VAL A 496 13.85 -9.28 10.08
N SER A 497 12.78 -9.40 9.31
CA SER A 497 11.40 -9.28 9.77
C SER A 497 10.66 -10.59 9.63
N GLY A 498 9.63 -10.80 10.43
CA GLY A 498 8.78 -11.98 10.35
C GLY A 498 8.98 -12.97 11.48
N PHE A 499 9.74 -12.64 12.53
CA PHE A 499 9.79 -13.48 13.73
C PHE A 499 8.51 -13.32 14.57
N PRO A 500 8.17 -14.27 15.47
CA PRO A 500 7.11 -14.07 16.46
C PRO A 500 7.35 -12.80 17.31
N LEU A 501 6.27 -12.15 17.76
CA LEU A 501 6.34 -10.85 18.43
C LEU A 501 7.19 -10.88 19.72
N ASN A 502 7.02 -11.94 20.52
CA ASN A 502 7.64 -12.11 21.83
C ASN A 502 8.76 -13.16 21.82
N ILE A 503 9.44 -13.32 20.68
CA ILE A 503 10.53 -14.30 20.58
C ILE A 503 11.72 -13.88 21.46
N ALA A 504 12.25 -14.83 22.23
CA ALA A 504 13.48 -14.60 22.97
C ALA A 504 14.68 -14.52 22.00
N ILE A 505 15.62 -13.62 22.31
CA ILE A 505 16.84 -13.45 21.51
C ILE A 505 17.63 -14.76 21.36
N ASP A 506 17.66 -15.57 22.42
CA ASP A 506 18.38 -16.84 22.41
C ASP A 506 17.71 -17.88 21.52
N SER A 507 16.38 -17.86 21.39
CA SER A 507 15.67 -18.68 20.41
C SER A 507 16.02 -18.28 18.98
N ILE A 508 16.13 -16.98 18.69
CA ILE A 508 16.60 -16.52 17.37
C ILE A 508 18.01 -17.05 17.10
N LYS A 509 18.95 -16.88 18.06
CA LYS A 509 20.33 -17.36 17.92
C LYS A 509 20.38 -18.87 17.69
N GLU A 510 19.65 -19.63 18.49
CA GLU A 510 19.62 -21.09 18.39
C GLU A 510 19.10 -21.53 17.01
N THR A 511 18.02 -20.92 16.53
CA THR A 511 17.50 -21.21 15.18
C THR A 511 18.48 -20.82 14.08
N LEU A 512 19.19 -19.70 14.23
CA LEU A 512 20.22 -19.30 13.27
C LEU A 512 21.40 -20.28 13.22
N VAL A 513 21.73 -20.93 14.34
CA VAL A 513 22.79 -21.95 14.41
C VAL A 513 22.30 -23.31 13.92
N SER A 514 21.11 -23.74 14.33
CA SER A 514 20.56 -25.06 14.00
C SER A 514 20.21 -25.19 12.53
N ASP A 515 19.53 -24.18 11.98
CA ASP A 515 18.95 -24.27 10.63
C ASP A 515 19.98 -23.90 9.56
N PHE A 516 21.11 -23.30 9.95
CA PHE A 516 22.15 -22.84 9.05
C PHE A 516 23.55 -23.27 9.50
N PRO A 517 23.86 -24.58 9.46
CA PRO A 517 25.19 -25.08 9.80
C PRO A 517 26.26 -24.34 8.97
N GLY A 518 27.33 -23.94 9.64
CA GLY A 518 28.40 -23.08 9.11
C GLY A 518 28.32 -21.61 9.54
N ILE A 519 27.22 -21.18 10.17
CA ILE A 519 27.14 -19.88 10.81
C ILE A 519 27.46 -20.06 12.30
N SER A 520 28.72 -19.87 12.70
CA SER A 520 29.04 -19.91 14.12
C SER A 520 28.39 -18.72 14.85
N ASN A 521 27.98 -18.93 16.11
CA ASN A 521 27.50 -17.86 17.01
C ASN A 521 28.45 -16.65 17.12
N THR A 522 29.70 -16.80 16.68
CA THR A 522 30.71 -15.74 16.70
C THR A 522 30.64 -14.77 15.51
N LEU A 523 29.76 -15.01 14.53
CA LEU A 523 29.67 -14.20 13.29
C LEU A 523 28.71 -13.01 13.42
N CYS A 524 27.63 -13.14 14.21
CA CYS A 524 26.71 -12.05 14.48
C CYS A 524 27.07 -11.38 15.81
N GLU A 525 27.63 -10.18 15.75
CA GLU A 525 28.13 -9.46 16.92
C GLU A 525 27.02 -8.80 17.73
N GLN A 526 25.91 -8.41 17.07
CA GLN A 526 24.84 -7.69 17.74
C GLN A 526 23.47 -8.03 17.15
N PHE A 527 22.50 -8.19 18.05
CA PHE A 527 21.08 -8.35 17.76
C PHE A 527 20.35 -7.17 18.40
N THR A 528 19.66 -6.36 17.60
CA THR A 528 18.92 -5.20 18.09
C THR A 528 17.47 -5.29 17.64
N PRO A 529 16.48 -5.30 18.56
CA PRO A 529 15.09 -5.26 18.16
C PRO A 529 14.78 -3.91 17.51
N LEU A 530 14.02 -3.93 16.41
CA LEU A 530 13.60 -2.73 15.68
C LEU A 530 12.09 -2.49 15.86
N PRO A 531 11.66 -1.21 15.88
CA PRO A 531 10.24 -0.89 15.92
C PRO A 531 9.53 -1.39 14.65
N VAL A 532 8.30 -1.85 14.84
CA VAL A 532 7.40 -2.33 13.77
C VAL A 532 6.21 -1.39 13.68
N SER A 533 5.79 -1.07 12.46
CA SER A 533 4.64 -0.19 12.21
C SER A 533 3.31 -0.93 12.48
N GLY A 534 2.38 -0.27 13.18
CA GLY A 534 1.01 -0.77 13.43
C GLY A 534 0.66 -0.85 14.91
N VAL A 535 -0.63 -0.76 15.23
CA VAL A 535 -1.17 -0.79 16.62
C VAL A 535 -0.92 -2.16 17.27
N THR A 536 -0.91 -3.24 16.48
CA THR A 536 -0.65 -4.62 16.92
C THR A 536 0.19 -5.36 15.87
N PRO A 537 1.54 -5.32 15.95
CA PRO A 537 2.37 -5.99 14.98
C PRO A 537 2.19 -7.51 15.07
N MET A 538 2.01 -8.18 13.93
CA MET A 538 1.89 -9.65 13.87
C MET A 538 3.25 -10.36 13.93
N SER A 539 4.35 -9.62 13.74
CA SER A 539 5.71 -10.13 13.76
C SER A 539 6.69 -9.10 14.27
N SER A 540 7.80 -9.55 14.85
CA SER A 540 8.92 -8.72 15.26
C SER A 540 9.92 -8.51 14.12
N LYS A 541 10.74 -7.46 14.27
CA LYS A 541 11.79 -7.08 13.34
C LYS A 541 13.08 -6.89 14.11
N TRP A 542 14.18 -7.38 13.57
CA TRP A 542 15.48 -7.38 14.20
C TRP A 542 16.55 -6.90 13.24
N LEU A 543 17.52 -6.19 13.77
CA LEU A 543 18.75 -5.81 13.10
C LEU A 543 19.86 -6.72 13.59
N LEU A 544 20.49 -7.41 12.65
CA LEU A 544 21.60 -8.33 12.89
C LEU A 544 22.85 -7.72 12.28
N VAL A 545 23.93 -7.69 13.06
CA VAL A 545 25.18 -7.04 12.69
C VAL A 545 26.28 -8.09 12.57
N PHE A 546 26.91 -8.14 11.39
CA PHE A 546 27.96 -9.11 11.07
C PHE A 546 29.34 -8.45 11.05
N LYS A 547 30.38 -9.29 11.15
CA LYS A 547 31.79 -8.86 11.03
C LYS A 547 32.09 -8.42 9.60
N THR A 548 31.63 -9.22 8.63
CA THR A 548 31.93 -9.00 7.21
C THR A 548 30.67 -8.86 6.35
N LYS A 549 30.80 -8.15 5.21
CA LYS A 549 29.73 -8.04 4.20
C LYS A 549 29.34 -9.42 3.70
N GLN A 550 30.32 -10.27 3.44
CA GLN A 550 30.11 -11.61 2.87
C GLN A 550 29.20 -12.46 3.77
N GLU A 551 29.40 -12.43 5.08
CA GLU A 551 28.52 -13.09 6.05
C GLU A 551 27.10 -12.55 6.00
N ALA A 552 26.92 -11.23 5.99
CA ALA A 552 25.61 -10.60 5.89
C ALA A 552 24.87 -11.03 4.62
N TYR A 553 25.55 -11.06 3.46
CA TYR A 553 24.95 -11.53 2.21
C TYR A 553 24.62 -13.03 2.22
N GLN A 554 25.51 -13.87 2.75
CA GLN A 554 25.25 -15.31 2.89
C GLN A 554 24.04 -15.56 3.77
N MET A 555 23.94 -14.80 4.88
CA MET A 555 22.81 -14.89 5.80
C MET A 555 21.50 -14.47 5.13
N VAL A 556 21.48 -13.38 4.36
CA VAL A 556 20.26 -12.97 3.63
C VAL A 556 19.83 -14.05 2.64
N ARG A 557 20.75 -14.68 1.90
CA ARG A 557 20.41 -15.76 0.95
C ARG A 557 19.81 -16.98 1.65
N LYS A 558 20.26 -17.27 2.86
CA LYS A 558 19.78 -18.39 3.67
C LYS A 558 18.45 -18.09 4.38
N LEU A 559 18.22 -16.85 4.85
CA LEU A 559 17.03 -16.48 5.62
C LEU A 559 15.88 -15.91 4.81
N HIS A 560 16.14 -15.30 3.67
CA HIS A 560 15.09 -14.60 2.93
C HIS A 560 14.11 -15.61 2.32
N ASN A 561 12.81 -15.41 2.60
CA ASN A 561 11.71 -16.28 2.19
C ASN A 561 11.78 -17.71 2.77
N THR A 562 12.44 -17.90 3.91
CA THR A 562 12.33 -19.15 4.68
C THR A 562 11.31 -19.01 5.79
N TYR A 563 10.94 -20.11 6.43
CA TYR A 563 9.98 -20.11 7.54
C TYR A 563 10.69 -20.38 8.85
N PHE A 564 10.42 -19.53 9.85
CA PHE A 564 10.78 -19.79 11.23
C PHE A 564 9.87 -20.91 11.78
N ARG A 565 10.47 -22.04 12.20
CA ARG A 565 9.77 -23.30 12.49
C ARG A 565 9.46 -23.58 13.96
N ARG A 566 9.89 -22.75 14.91
CA ARG A 566 9.67 -23.01 16.35
C ARG A 566 8.72 -22.02 16.98
N ASP A 567 7.42 -22.24 16.79
CA ASP A 567 6.45 -21.76 17.76
C ASP A 567 5.76 -22.97 18.39
N LEU A 568 5.33 -22.83 19.64
CA LEU A 568 4.65 -23.89 20.42
C LEU A 568 3.33 -24.37 19.76
N ASN A 569 2.87 -23.66 18.73
CA ASN A 569 1.58 -23.84 18.06
C ASN A 569 1.70 -24.26 16.58
N ASP A 570 2.86 -24.76 16.12
CA ASP A 570 3.13 -25.16 14.73
C ASP A 570 2.92 -24.05 13.66
N LYS A 571 2.78 -22.79 14.09
CA LYS A 571 2.64 -21.66 13.17
C LYS A 571 3.98 -21.38 12.48
N LYS A 572 3.95 -21.37 11.15
CA LYS A 572 5.10 -21.04 10.30
C LYS A 572 5.14 -19.54 10.05
N TYR A 573 6.24 -18.89 10.41
CA TYR A 573 6.41 -17.45 10.19
C TYR A 573 7.38 -17.19 9.04
N LEU A 574 6.93 -16.52 7.98
CA LEU A 574 7.77 -16.20 6.82
C LEU A 574 8.79 -15.11 7.16
N LEU A 575 10.07 -15.46 7.10
CA LEU A 575 11.19 -14.56 7.32
C LEU A 575 11.52 -13.78 6.05
N LYS A 576 11.72 -12.47 6.21
CA LYS A 576 12.22 -11.58 5.17
C LYS A 576 13.48 -10.91 5.66
N ALA A 577 14.62 -11.30 5.09
CA ALA A 577 15.92 -10.70 5.38
C ALA A 577 16.35 -9.73 4.27
N ARG A 578 16.99 -8.61 4.60
CA ARG A 578 17.55 -7.64 3.65
C ARG A 578 18.83 -7.00 4.18
N VAL A 579 19.81 -6.80 3.31
CA VAL A 579 21.05 -6.07 3.64
C VAL A 579 20.77 -4.57 3.80
N VAL A 580 21.38 -3.95 4.81
CA VAL A 580 21.30 -2.52 5.10
C VAL A 580 22.54 -1.82 4.53
N TYR A 581 22.28 -0.83 3.68
CA TYR A 581 23.27 0.11 3.14
C TYR A 581 23.05 1.51 3.69
#